data_AF-K7M0F3-F1
#
_entry.id   AF-K7M0F3-F1
#
_cell.length_a   1.000
_cell.length_b   1.000
_cell.length_c   1.000
_cell.angle_alpha   90.00
_cell.angle_beta   90.00
_cell.angle_gamma   90.00
#
_symmetry.space_group_name_H-M   'P 1'
#
loop_
_entity.id
_entity.type
_entity.pdbx_description
1 polymer ?
#
loop_
_entity_poly.entity_id
_entity_poly.type
_entity_poly.pdbx_seq_one_letter_code
_entity_poly.pdbx_strand_id
1 'polypeptide(L)'
;MVAAQLHRDSLAFHLLRMHGYIVSPSLLFRWFLDDEEIRTRVEKEPEHFSTTMLSMYRASNLIFCGENELEDVKSFTRDLLKRSLLTKNGETQRKLSQFQQMVQRELNIPWLAHMDHLDHRIWIEENEEVNFLWKGKTSHVRISHFHNVDLLQLAMQNYEFKQSIFKSELKELMRWAQNCGLTNMGFGREKTTYCYYAIAAATTYPNDTYVRMLVAKSAVMITVADDFFDAEGSFKELNDFMNAVRRWDSKGLSSHGKVIFEALDNLVSEASGKYVEQGGIHDIQSSLQDLWYETFLSWLTEAKWNKKGEAPSIDDYLKNGMISIAIHTMILPASCFLNPSLSYENLRPAQYEPITKLLMVICRLLNDIQTYKRETEEGKWNFLGLNLMKNPNFGMEDSIALGREIIDERTKEFIQHVLVNGQSDLPKPCKLLHLTCLKVFHLFYNSRNAFDSNTQLLEDINKAIYLPLRRNTKTTKIDLSQLRSMPKMKDKSIQRPRFNWSFKHNRSFCVHQVISPPALRNGYGIISFNPKALIPGFI
;
A
#
# COMPACT_ATOMS: atom_id res chain seq x y z
N MET A 1 30.87 18.11 3.61
CA MET A 1 29.97 19.22 3.27
C MET A 1 29.00 18.79 2.20
N VAL A 2 29.48 18.32 1.03
CA VAL A 2 28.64 17.82 -0.08
C VAL A 2 27.71 16.65 0.30
N ALA A 3 28.20 15.59 0.95
CA ALA A 3 27.36 14.45 1.35
C ALA A 3 26.16 14.84 2.24
N ALA A 4 26.37 15.75 3.20
CA ALA A 4 25.34 16.23 4.10
C ALA A 4 24.33 17.14 3.40
N GLN A 5 24.81 17.98 2.46
CA GLN A 5 23.95 18.81 1.60
C GLN A 5 23.02 17.92 0.77
N LEU A 6 23.57 16.97 0.01
CA LEU A 6 22.78 16.06 -0.82
C LEU A 6 21.79 15.24 -0.02
N HIS A 7 22.18 14.74 1.16
CA HIS A 7 21.26 14.02 2.05
C HIS A 7 20.10 14.90 2.52
N ARG A 8 20.39 16.13 2.97
CA ARG A 8 19.37 17.07 3.41
C ARG A 8 18.42 17.44 2.27
N ASP A 9 18.95 17.74 1.09
CA ASP A 9 18.14 18.23 -0.03
C ASP A 9 17.29 17.10 -0.65
N SER A 10 17.83 15.87 -0.72
CA SER A 10 17.04 14.69 -1.13
C SER A 10 15.95 14.34 -0.11
N LEU A 11 16.23 14.43 1.19
CA LEU A 11 15.23 14.26 2.24
C LEU A 11 14.15 15.35 2.18
N ALA A 12 14.56 16.61 1.99
CA ALA A 12 13.63 17.73 1.84
C ALA A 12 12.73 17.55 0.62
N PHE A 13 13.30 17.17 -0.53
CA PHE A 13 12.53 16.84 -1.73
C PHE A 13 11.50 15.75 -1.45
N HIS A 14 11.93 14.62 -0.88
CA HIS A 14 11.06 13.48 -0.60
C HIS A 14 9.92 13.88 0.34
N LEU A 15 10.21 14.55 1.45
CA LEU A 15 9.21 14.97 2.43
C LEU A 15 8.24 16.01 1.84
N LEU A 16 8.75 17.05 1.18
CA LEU A 16 7.90 18.09 0.59
C LEU A 16 6.97 17.49 -0.47
N ARG A 17 7.47 16.62 -1.34
CA ARG A 17 6.65 15.97 -2.37
C ARG A 17 5.59 15.06 -1.77
N MET A 18 5.93 14.23 -0.77
CA MET A 18 4.95 13.40 -0.04
C MET A 18 3.86 14.22 0.67
N HIS A 19 4.14 15.48 1.02
CA HIS A 19 3.17 16.37 1.65
C HIS A 19 2.36 17.22 0.64
N GLY A 20 2.66 17.10 -0.65
CA GLY A 20 1.92 17.68 -1.77
C GLY A 20 2.46 18.99 -2.31
N TYR A 21 3.71 19.32 -1.97
CA TYR A 21 4.42 20.46 -2.54
C TYR A 21 5.03 20.09 -3.90
N ILE A 22 4.87 20.98 -4.87
CA ILE A 22 5.57 20.88 -6.16
C ILE A 22 7.00 21.38 -5.94
N VAL A 23 7.95 20.45 -6.01
CA VAL A 23 9.38 20.72 -5.84
C VAL A 23 10.14 20.18 -7.04
N SER A 24 11.10 20.96 -7.56
CA SER A 24 11.91 20.57 -8.71
C SER A 24 13.11 19.70 -8.25
N PRO A 25 13.34 18.53 -8.86
CA PRO A 25 14.51 17.69 -8.56
C PRO A 25 15.82 18.37 -8.94
N SER A 26 15.84 18.98 -10.14
CA SER A 26 16.92 19.83 -10.66
C SER A 26 17.47 20.83 -9.64
N LEU A 27 16.58 21.54 -8.94
CA LEU A 27 16.98 22.59 -8.00
C LEU A 27 17.50 22.08 -6.65
N LEU A 28 17.06 20.90 -6.21
CA LEU A 28 17.33 20.44 -4.84
C LEU A 28 18.57 19.55 -4.78
N PHE A 29 18.60 18.46 -5.55
CA PHE A 29 19.64 17.46 -5.34
C PHE A 29 20.18 16.81 -6.61
N ARG A 30 19.62 17.09 -7.80
CA ARG A 30 20.09 16.53 -9.08
C ARG A 30 21.38 17.17 -9.60
N TRP A 31 21.67 18.42 -9.21
CA TRP A 31 22.85 19.20 -9.63
C TRP A 31 24.21 18.47 -9.47
N PHE A 32 24.30 17.44 -8.63
CA PHE A 32 25.50 16.62 -8.49
C PHE A 32 25.85 15.78 -9.73
N LEU A 33 24.87 15.46 -10.59
CA LEU A 33 25.11 14.71 -11.83
C LEU A 33 25.82 15.55 -12.89
N ASP A 34 25.63 16.88 -12.84
CA ASP A 34 26.21 17.83 -13.78
C ASP A 34 27.63 18.27 -13.36
N ASP A 35 28.05 17.94 -12.14
CA ASP A 35 29.38 18.22 -11.59
C ASP A 35 30.23 16.94 -11.60
N GLU A 36 31.12 16.82 -12.58
CA GLU A 36 31.99 15.65 -12.76
C GLU A 36 32.90 15.36 -11.55
N GLU A 37 33.36 16.38 -10.81
CA GLU A 37 34.19 16.18 -9.62
C GLU A 37 33.38 15.54 -8.50
N ILE A 38 32.18 16.08 -8.26
CA ILE A 38 31.28 15.56 -7.22
C ILE A 38 30.78 14.17 -7.59
N ARG A 39 30.34 13.96 -8.84
CA ARG A 39 29.92 12.65 -9.33
C ARG A 39 31.02 11.62 -9.15
N THR A 40 32.23 11.92 -9.60
CA THR A 40 33.41 11.04 -9.44
C THR A 40 33.69 10.74 -7.97
N ARG A 41 33.53 11.73 -7.08
CA ARG A 41 33.70 11.54 -5.64
C ARG A 41 32.67 10.58 -5.05
N VAL A 42 31.40 10.73 -5.44
CA VAL A 42 30.31 9.84 -5.00
C VAL A 42 30.58 8.40 -5.45
N GLU A 43 31.09 8.21 -6.67
CA GLU A 43 31.44 6.88 -7.21
C GLU A 43 32.66 6.25 -6.52
N LYS A 44 33.67 7.04 -6.15
CA LYS A 44 34.93 6.58 -5.55
C LYS A 44 34.84 6.39 -4.02
N GLU A 45 33.93 7.08 -3.35
CA GLU A 45 33.77 7.05 -1.87
C GLU A 45 32.39 6.46 -1.44
N PRO A 46 31.98 5.26 -1.90
CA PRO A 46 30.62 4.75 -1.69
C PRO A 46 30.26 4.55 -0.21
N GLU A 47 31.24 4.25 0.66
CA GLU A 47 31.00 4.14 2.10
C GLU A 47 30.62 5.50 2.72
N HIS A 48 31.31 6.58 2.31
CA HIS A 48 31.07 7.92 2.83
C HIS A 48 29.70 8.47 2.42
N PHE A 49 29.25 8.12 1.21
CA PHE A 49 27.97 8.56 0.66
C PHE A 49 26.84 7.55 0.84
N SER A 50 27.06 6.41 1.50
CA SER A 50 26.10 5.31 1.62
C SER A 50 24.69 5.74 2.04
N THR A 51 24.56 6.45 3.16
CA THR A 51 23.27 7.00 3.63
C THR A 51 22.69 8.05 2.69
N THR A 52 23.54 8.91 2.12
CA THR A 52 23.14 9.92 1.14
C THR A 52 22.55 9.28 -0.12
N MET A 53 23.21 8.25 -0.66
CA MET A 53 22.76 7.50 -1.84
C MET A 53 21.42 6.81 -1.58
N LEU A 54 21.22 6.25 -0.38
CA LEU A 54 19.94 5.66 -0.01
C LEU A 54 18.82 6.71 0.05
N SER A 55 19.08 7.90 0.61
CA SER A 55 18.11 9.00 0.61
C SER A 55 17.77 9.49 -0.79
N MET A 56 18.77 9.60 -1.67
CA MET A 56 18.57 9.99 -3.07
C MET A 56 17.78 8.94 -3.85
N TYR A 57 18.08 7.66 -3.63
CA TYR A 57 17.32 6.54 -4.20
C TYR A 57 15.84 6.60 -3.79
N ARG A 58 15.57 6.75 -2.48
CA ARG A 58 14.19 6.90 -1.97
C ARG A 58 13.48 8.14 -2.51
N ALA A 59 14.19 9.26 -2.64
CA ALA A 59 13.66 10.48 -3.25
C ALA A 59 13.26 10.25 -4.72
N SER A 60 14.11 9.55 -5.47
CA SER A 60 13.87 9.27 -6.90
C SER A 60 12.70 8.32 -7.18
N ASN A 61 12.18 7.62 -6.17
CA ASN A 61 10.97 6.80 -6.31
C ASN A 61 9.69 7.64 -6.49
N LEU A 62 9.72 8.95 -6.21
CA LEU A 62 8.57 9.86 -6.34
C LEU A 62 8.55 10.61 -7.68
N ILE A 63 8.95 9.94 -8.75
CA ILE A 63 9.05 10.50 -10.10
C ILE A 63 7.68 10.73 -10.75
N PHE A 64 7.53 11.86 -11.45
CA PHE A 64 6.36 12.19 -12.27
C PHE A 64 6.65 12.06 -13.78
N CYS A 65 5.60 12.14 -14.60
CA CYS A 65 5.74 12.10 -16.06
C CYS A 65 6.65 13.21 -16.58
N GLY A 66 7.58 12.86 -17.47
CA GLY A 66 8.54 13.80 -18.06
C GLY A 66 9.75 14.16 -17.19
N GLU A 67 9.83 13.69 -15.93
CA GLU A 67 10.98 13.92 -15.06
C GLU A 67 12.12 12.89 -15.31
N ASN A 68 12.58 12.77 -16.56
CA ASN A 68 13.65 11.82 -16.96
C ASN A 68 14.91 11.93 -16.09
N GLU A 69 15.16 13.13 -15.58
CA GLU A 69 16.25 13.43 -14.66
C GLU A 69 16.25 12.61 -13.36
N LEU A 70 15.06 12.28 -12.85
CA LEU A 70 14.95 11.43 -11.67
C LEU A 70 15.23 9.98 -11.99
N GLU A 71 14.99 9.51 -13.22
CA GLU A 71 15.38 8.16 -13.64
C GLU A 71 16.90 8.02 -13.67
N ASP A 72 17.62 9.06 -14.15
CA ASP A 72 19.08 9.08 -14.13
C ASP A 72 19.59 8.95 -12.69
N VAL A 73 19.04 9.74 -11.77
CA VAL A 73 19.41 9.67 -10.34
C VAL A 73 19.06 8.32 -9.74
N LYS A 74 17.88 7.76 -10.04
CA LYS A 74 17.43 6.44 -9.57
C LYS A 74 18.37 5.35 -10.05
N SER A 75 18.70 5.34 -11.34
CA SER A 75 19.60 4.35 -11.93
C SER A 75 21.01 4.45 -11.33
N PHE A 76 21.56 5.66 -11.29
CA PHE A 76 22.88 5.94 -10.73
C PHE A 76 23.01 5.50 -9.27
N THR A 77 22.07 5.91 -8.41
CA THR A 77 22.08 5.58 -6.99
C THR A 77 21.84 4.09 -6.75
N ARG A 78 20.95 3.46 -7.53
CA ARG A 78 20.72 2.01 -7.49
C ARG A 78 21.99 1.22 -7.78
N ASP A 79 22.74 1.61 -8.81
CA ASP A 79 23.95 0.88 -9.23
C ASP A 79 25.07 1.02 -8.20
N LEU A 80 25.25 2.20 -7.61
CA LEU A 80 26.20 2.39 -6.51
C LEU A 80 25.81 1.66 -5.23
N LEU A 81 24.52 1.67 -4.87
CA LEU A 81 24.02 0.91 -3.73
C LEU A 81 24.23 -0.60 -3.94
N LYS A 82 23.97 -1.14 -5.14
CA LYS A 82 24.29 -2.54 -5.49
C LYS A 82 25.79 -2.83 -5.35
N ARG A 83 26.66 -1.97 -5.88
CA ARG A 83 28.13 -2.10 -5.72
C ARG A 83 28.53 -2.11 -4.25
N SER A 84 27.92 -1.28 -3.41
CA SER A 84 28.19 -1.24 -1.97
C SER A 84 27.81 -2.54 -1.24
N LEU A 85 26.87 -3.32 -1.78
CA LEU A 85 26.53 -4.65 -1.28
C LEU A 85 27.51 -5.73 -1.76
N LEU A 86 28.08 -5.60 -2.96
CA LEU A 86 29.01 -6.56 -3.57
C LEU A 86 30.46 -6.40 -3.09
N THR A 87 30.84 -5.23 -2.60
CA THR A 87 32.21 -4.92 -2.19
C THR A 87 32.54 -5.56 -0.83
N LYS A 88 32.71 -6.90 -0.80
CA LYS A 88 33.47 -7.58 0.24
C LYS A 88 34.36 -8.68 -0.34
N ASN A 89 35.65 -8.45 -0.13
CA ASN A 89 36.74 -9.40 -0.25
C ASN A 89 36.49 -10.66 0.59
N GLY A 90 36.52 -11.83 -0.04
CA GLY A 90 37.16 -13.05 0.48
C GLY A 90 36.63 -13.78 1.72
N GLU A 91 35.64 -13.29 2.48
CA GLU A 91 35.13 -14.00 3.67
C GLU A 91 33.62 -14.28 3.58
N THR A 92 33.30 -15.55 3.33
CA THR A 92 31.97 -16.07 2.94
C THR A 92 30.90 -16.03 4.04
N GLN A 93 31.11 -15.41 5.21
CA GLN A 93 30.20 -15.65 6.35
C GLN A 93 30.11 -14.51 7.39
N ARG A 94 30.08 -13.24 6.96
CA ARG A 94 29.79 -12.12 7.88
C ARG A 94 28.36 -11.60 7.70
N LYS A 95 27.53 -11.72 8.75
CA LYS A 95 26.17 -11.15 8.85
C LYS A 95 26.17 -9.71 8.31
N LEU A 96 25.28 -9.39 7.37
CA LEU A 96 25.13 -8.03 6.82
C LEU A 96 24.94 -7.02 7.94
N SER A 97 25.56 -5.84 7.84
CA SER A 97 25.27 -4.75 8.77
C SER A 97 23.79 -4.35 8.65
N GLN A 98 23.20 -3.77 9.70
CA GLN A 98 21.81 -3.32 9.66
C GLN A 98 21.56 -2.38 8.47
N PHE A 99 22.46 -1.41 8.24
CA PHE A 99 22.39 -0.53 7.07
C PHE A 99 22.42 -1.30 5.74
N GLN A 100 23.27 -2.34 5.61
CA GLN A 100 23.32 -3.17 4.40
C GLN A 100 22.03 -3.98 4.21
N GLN A 101 21.39 -4.45 5.28
CA GLN A 101 20.09 -5.11 5.22
C GLN A 101 19.00 -4.14 4.75
N MET A 102 19.00 -2.90 5.25
CA MET A 102 18.09 -1.84 4.78
C MET A 102 18.28 -1.56 3.29
N VAL A 103 19.53 -1.34 2.84
CA VAL A 103 19.83 -1.12 1.42
C VAL A 103 19.39 -2.31 0.57
N GLN A 104 19.68 -3.54 1.01
CA GLN A 104 19.27 -4.73 0.29
C GLN A 104 17.75 -4.84 0.16
N ARG A 105 16.98 -4.53 1.21
CA ARG A 105 15.51 -4.53 1.15
C ARG A 105 14.97 -3.48 0.19
N GLU A 106 15.46 -2.26 0.29
CA GLU A 106 15.07 -1.12 -0.56
C GLU A 106 15.32 -1.38 -2.04
N LEU A 107 16.42 -2.05 -2.37
CA LEU A 107 16.72 -2.46 -3.74
C LEU A 107 15.93 -3.69 -4.20
N ASN A 108 15.50 -4.54 -3.27
CA ASN A 108 14.85 -5.80 -3.59
C ASN A 108 13.34 -5.71 -3.75
N ILE A 109 12.71 -4.78 -3.03
CA ILE A 109 11.27 -4.58 -3.01
C ILE A 109 11.00 -3.15 -3.49
N PRO A 110 10.28 -2.95 -4.61
CA PRO A 110 9.89 -1.62 -5.06
C PRO A 110 9.13 -0.86 -3.97
N TRP A 111 9.30 0.46 -3.89
CA TRP A 111 8.60 1.30 -2.92
C TRP A 111 7.08 1.10 -2.91
N LEU A 112 6.45 0.91 -4.08
CA LEU A 112 5.02 0.63 -4.15
C LEU A 112 4.65 -0.75 -3.61
N ALA A 113 5.56 -1.71 -3.52
CA ALA A 113 5.30 -3.01 -2.89
C ALA A 113 5.61 -3.02 -1.37
N HIS A 114 5.99 -1.88 -0.79
CA HIS A 114 6.26 -1.77 0.65
C HIS A 114 4.97 -1.71 1.46
N MET A 115 4.92 -2.42 2.59
CA MET A 115 3.77 -2.41 3.50
C MET A 115 4.13 -1.61 4.76
N ASP A 116 3.50 -0.45 4.93
CA ASP A 116 3.91 0.55 5.93
C ASP A 116 3.93 -0.02 7.36
N HIS A 117 2.97 -0.91 7.70
CA HIS A 117 2.97 -1.56 9.01
C HIS A 117 4.20 -2.46 9.21
N LEU A 118 4.63 -3.21 8.19
CA LEU A 118 5.83 -4.04 8.29
C LEU A 118 7.11 -3.21 8.32
N ASP A 119 7.18 -2.13 7.56
CA ASP A 119 8.32 -1.22 7.59
C ASP A 119 8.46 -0.53 8.94
N HIS A 120 7.34 -0.14 9.57
CA HIS A 120 7.35 0.37 10.93
C HIS A 120 7.87 -0.67 11.93
N ARG A 121 7.45 -1.94 11.81
CA ARG A 121 7.97 -3.02 12.65
C ARG A 121 9.48 -3.16 12.52
N ILE A 122 9.95 -3.26 11.27
CA ILE A 122 11.36 -3.38 10.95
C ILE A 122 12.15 -2.22 11.57
N TRP A 123 11.66 -0.99 11.37
CA TRP A 123 12.31 0.19 11.91
C TRP A 123 12.37 0.16 13.43
N ILE A 124 11.29 -0.24 14.11
CA ILE A 124 11.25 -0.36 15.59
C ILE A 124 12.27 -1.40 16.07
N GLU A 125 12.22 -2.61 15.52
CA GLU A 125 13.07 -3.73 15.96
C GLU A 125 14.56 -3.46 15.68
N GLU A 126 14.90 -2.77 14.59
CA GLU A 126 16.28 -2.41 14.26
C GLU A 126 16.81 -1.26 15.15
N ASN A 127 15.96 -0.30 15.52
CA ASN A 127 16.36 0.82 16.38
C ASN A 127 16.43 0.46 17.86
N GLU A 128 15.80 -0.62 18.30
CA GLU A 128 15.96 -1.18 19.65
C GLU A 128 17.38 -1.78 19.85
N GLU A 129 18.05 -2.20 18.77
CA GLU A 129 19.36 -2.84 18.84
C GLU A 129 20.57 -1.86 18.92
N VAL A 130 20.43 -0.55 18.66
CA VAL A 130 21.60 0.35 18.46
C VAL A 130 21.49 1.78 19.02
N ASN A 131 22.55 2.19 19.74
CA ASN A 131 22.98 3.58 19.95
C ASN A 131 23.63 4.12 18.65
N PHE A 132 22.95 4.95 17.87
CA PHE A 132 23.56 5.55 16.68
C PHE A 132 24.59 6.61 17.08
N LEU A 133 25.87 6.23 17.09
CA LEU A 133 26.97 7.17 17.12
C LEU A 133 27.24 7.66 15.69
N TRP A 134 26.73 8.85 15.36
CA TRP A 134 27.11 9.55 14.12
C TRP A 134 28.60 9.93 14.19
N LYS A 135 29.41 9.45 13.25
CA LYS A 135 30.86 9.71 13.23
C LYS A 135 31.15 10.99 12.45
N GLY A 136 31.18 12.13 13.14
CA GLY A 136 31.69 13.39 12.60
C GLY A 136 33.22 13.42 12.53
N LYS A 137 33.79 14.33 11.72
CA LYS A 137 35.26 14.52 11.58
C LYS A 137 35.95 14.96 12.88
N THR A 138 35.20 15.49 13.85
CA THR A 138 35.64 15.73 15.22
C THR A 138 34.54 15.24 16.17
N SER A 139 34.93 14.48 17.18
CA SER A 139 34.06 13.68 18.06
C SER A 139 33.23 14.47 19.09
N HIS A 140 32.71 15.66 18.75
CA HIS A 140 32.02 16.53 19.72
C HIS A 140 30.64 17.08 19.29
N VAL A 141 30.05 16.58 18.20
CA VAL A 141 28.62 16.85 17.92
C VAL A 141 27.93 15.51 17.62
N ARG A 142 27.40 14.87 18.66
CA ARG A 142 26.39 13.81 18.53
C ARG A 142 25.05 14.52 18.31
N ILE A 143 24.53 14.51 17.10
CA ILE A 143 23.09 14.78 16.94
C ILE A 143 22.38 13.47 17.33
N SER A 144 22.14 13.30 18.63
CA SER A 144 21.35 12.20 19.20
C SER A 144 19.84 12.46 19.11
N HIS A 145 19.39 13.47 18.36
CA HIS A 145 17.96 13.79 18.22
C HIS A 145 17.15 12.71 17.49
N PHE A 146 17.80 11.78 16.79
CA PHE A 146 17.13 10.63 16.15
C PHE A 146 16.81 9.48 17.11
N HIS A 147 17.43 9.46 18.30
CA HIS A 147 17.15 8.47 19.35
C HIS A 147 16.37 9.12 20.48
N ASN A 148 15.14 9.52 20.17
CA ASN A 148 14.20 9.93 21.19
C ASN A 148 13.51 8.67 21.74
N VAL A 149 13.85 8.29 22.97
CA VAL A 149 13.30 7.12 23.66
C VAL A 149 11.78 7.21 23.75
N ASP A 150 11.22 8.41 23.95
CA ASP A 150 9.78 8.63 24.00
C ASP A 150 9.12 8.37 22.64
N LEU A 151 9.77 8.77 21.52
CA LEU A 151 9.27 8.47 20.17
C LEU A 151 9.32 6.98 19.85
N LEU A 152 10.39 6.28 20.25
CA LEU A 152 10.48 4.82 20.07
C LEU A 152 9.42 4.11 20.91
N GLN A 153 9.25 4.50 22.17
CA GLN A 153 8.21 3.94 23.04
C GLN A 153 6.80 4.21 22.48
N LEU A 154 6.54 5.42 21.99
CA LEU A 154 5.28 5.75 21.33
C LEU A 154 5.05 4.90 20.07
N ALA A 155 6.09 4.71 19.25
CA ALA A 155 6.02 3.87 18.05
C ALA A 155 5.69 2.41 18.40
N MET A 156 6.33 1.85 19.43
CA MET A 156 6.05 0.49 19.92
C MET A 156 4.60 0.36 20.43
N GLN A 157 4.15 1.29 21.28
CA GLN A 157 2.78 1.27 21.82
C GLN A 157 1.73 1.42 20.71
N ASN A 158 1.96 2.31 19.76
CA ASN A 158 1.08 2.49 18.61
C ASN A 158 1.04 1.24 17.72
N TYR A 159 2.19 0.57 17.52
CA TYR A 159 2.25 -0.68 16.77
C TYR A 159 1.43 -1.79 17.44
N GLU A 160 1.61 -1.98 18.74
CA GLU A 160 0.88 -2.98 19.53
C GLU A 160 -0.63 -2.69 19.58
N PHE A 161 -1.00 -1.41 19.69
CA PHE A 161 -2.39 -0.98 19.60
C PHE A 161 -3.01 -1.32 18.24
N LYS A 162 -2.37 -0.94 17.13
CA LYS A 162 -2.81 -1.30 15.77
C LYS A 162 -2.93 -2.82 15.59
N GLN A 163 -1.93 -3.58 16.06
CA GLN A 163 -1.95 -5.04 15.97
C GLN A 163 -3.14 -5.64 16.72
N SER A 164 -3.51 -5.09 17.89
CA SER A 164 -4.67 -5.55 18.65
C SER A 164 -6.00 -5.30 17.91
N ILE A 165 -6.12 -4.14 17.24
CA ILE A 165 -7.25 -3.81 16.37
C ILE A 165 -7.29 -4.81 15.21
N PHE A 166 -6.16 -5.04 14.55
CA PHE A 166 -6.10 -5.92 13.39
C PHE A 166 -6.52 -7.35 13.70
N LYS A 167 -6.13 -7.85 14.88
CA LYS A 167 -6.54 -9.17 15.35
C LYS A 167 -8.04 -9.25 15.66
N SER A 168 -8.66 -8.16 16.11
CA SER A 168 -10.11 -8.11 16.36
C SER A 168 -10.90 -8.05 15.06
N GLU A 169 -10.52 -7.13 14.17
CA GLU A 169 -11.13 -6.93 12.86
C GLU A 169 -11.07 -8.20 12.01
N LEU A 170 -9.91 -8.90 11.97
CA LEU A 170 -9.79 -10.15 11.23
C LEU A 170 -10.76 -11.23 11.75
N LYS A 171 -10.94 -11.35 13.08
CA LYS A 171 -11.90 -12.30 13.66
C LYS A 171 -13.34 -11.95 13.29
N GLU A 172 -13.66 -10.67 13.25
CA GLU A 172 -14.97 -10.19 12.81
C GLU A 172 -15.21 -10.51 11.34
N LEU A 173 -14.22 -10.26 10.49
CA LEU A 173 -14.30 -10.54 9.06
C LEU A 173 -14.48 -12.04 8.78
N MET A 174 -13.72 -12.90 9.46
CA MET A 174 -13.87 -14.36 9.34
C MET A 174 -15.27 -14.81 9.77
N ARG A 175 -15.81 -14.25 10.86
CA ARG A 175 -17.17 -14.56 11.31
C ARG A 175 -18.21 -14.09 10.29
N TRP A 176 -18.02 -12.89 9.73
CA TRP A 176 -18.90 -12.37 8.69
C TRP A 176 -18.91 -13.28 7.46
N ALA A 177 -17.75 -13.68 6.94
CA ALA A 177 -17.64 -14.57 5.79
C ALA A 177 -18.32 -15.93 6.05
N GLN A 178 -18.15 -16.49 7.26
CA GLN A 178 -18.81 -17.72 7.67
C GLN A 178 -20.33 -17.57 7.75
N ASN A 179 -20.83 -16.48 8.35
CA ASN A 179 -22.26 -16.22 8.49
C ASN A 179 -22.95 -15.99 7.14
N CYS A 180 -22.24 -15.38 6.18
CA CYS A 180 -22.71 -15.22 4.82
C CYS A 180 -22.66 -16.53 4.01
N GLY A 181 -22.10 -17.61 4.56
CA GLY A 181 -21.99 -18.91 3.87
C GLY A 181 -20.87 -18.97 2.82
N LEU A 182 -20.05 -17.92 2.68
CA LEU A 182 -18.95 -17.85 1.70
C LEU A 182 -17.90 -18.93 1.97
N THR A 183 -17.64 -19.24 3.24
CA THR A 183 -16.69 -20.30 3.65
C THR A 183 -17.13 -21.71 3.29
N ASN A 184 -18.42 -21.91 3.00
CA ASN A 184 -19.03 -23.22 2.82
C ASN A 184 -19.29 -23.58 1.36
N MET A 185 -18.84 -22.73 0.43
CA MET A 185 -19.12 -22.88 -1.01
C MET A 185 -18.41 -24.09 -1.63
N GLY A 186 -17.31 -24.55 -1.04
CA GLY A 186 -16.56 -25.72 -1.55
C GLY A 186 -15.78 -25.45 -2.83
N PHE A 187 -15.87 -24.23 -3.37
CA PHE A 187 -15.05 -23.71 -4.45
C PHE A 187 -14.65 -22.27 -4.17
N GLY A 188 -13.71 -21.77 -4.97
CA GLY A 188 -13.24 -20.40 -4.90
C GLY A 188 -12.26 -20.18 -3.75
N ARG A 189 -11.32 -19.29 -3.99
CA ARG A 189 -10.26 -18.94 -3.05
C ARG A 189 -10.79 -17.87 -2.11
N GLU A 190 -11.38 -18.30 -1.01
CA GLU A 190 -11.68 -17.39 0.11
C GLU A 190 -10.38 -16.99 0.81
N LYS A 191 -9.77 -15.89 0.35
CA LYS A 191 -8.49 -15.38 0.85
C LYS A 191 -8.69 -14.36 1.98
N THR A 192 -9.70 -14.53 2.83
CA THR A 192 -10.11 -13.58 3.90
C THR A 192 -8.94 -13.00 4.70
N THR A 193 -8.02 -13.86 5.18
CA THR A 193 -6.84 -13.41 5.91
C THR A 193 -5.89 -12.55 5.06
N TYR A 194 -5.69 -12.92 3.78
CA TYR A 194 -4.82 -12.18 2.86
C TYR A 194 -5.46 -10.84 2.45
N CYS A 195 -6.76 -10.83 2.12
CA CYS A 195 -7.52 -9.63 1.80
C CYS A 195 -7.45 -8.61 2.94
N TYR A 196 -7.69 -9.09 4.17
CA TYR A 196 -7.60 -8.24 5.35
C TYR A 196 -6.18 -7.75 5.63
N TYR A 197 -5.20 -8.67 5.60
CA TYR A 197 -3.80 -8.32 5.81
C TYR A 197 -3.33 -7.25 4.83
N ALA A 198 -3.67 -7.37 3.55
CA ALA A 198 -3.21 -6.45 2.53
C ALA A 198 -3.66 -5.01 2.80
N ILE A 199 -4.95 -4.79 3.07
CA ILE A 199 -5.44 -3.45 3.41
C ILE A 199 -4.90 -2.96 4.75
N ALA A 200 -4.86 -3.82 5.77
CA ALA A 200 -4.39 -3.44 7.10
C ALA A 200 -2.90 -3.07 7.12
N ALA A 201 -2.06 -3.82 6.41
CA ALA A 201 -0.62 -3.62 6.38
C ALA A 201 -0.19 -2.45 5.48
N ALA A 202 -0.95 -2.16 4.41
CA ALA A 202 -0.70 -1.04 3.51
C ALA A 202 -1.18 0.31 4.06
N THR A 203 -2.14 0.33 5.00
CA THR A 203 -2.77 1.56 5.47
C THR A 203 -1.94 2.23 6.58
N THR A 204 -1.50 3.48 6.37
CA THR A 204 -0.89 4.30 7.43
C THR A 204 -1.90 4.82 8.45
N TYR A 205 -3.16 4.98 8.04
CA TYR A 205 -4.26 5.51 8.84
C TYR A 205 -4.69 4.57 9.98
N PRO A 206 -4.47 4.96 11.25
CA PRO A 206 -4.75 4.06 12.38
C PRO A 206 -6.25 3.84 12.65
N ASN A 207 -7.13 4.76 12.29
CA ASN A 207 -8.40 4.91 13.04
C ASN A 207 -9.70 4.67 12.25
N ASP A 208 -9.66 4.21 11.00
CA ASP A 208 -10.89 3.93 10.25
C ASP A 208 -11.13 2.43 10.08
N THR A 209 -11.56 1.80 11.19
CA THR A 209 -11.96 0.40 11.22
C THR A 209 -13.03 0.09 10.17
N TYR A 210 -13.98 1.00 9.95
CA TYR A 210 -15.06 0.73 9.02
C TYR A 210 -14.58 0.71 7.58
N VAL A 211 -13.79 1.70 7.15
CA VAL A 211 -13.20 1.73 5.80
C VAL A 211 -12.38 0.46 5.54
N ARG A 212 -11.51 0.05 6.47
CA ARG A 212 -10.73 -1.19 6.32
C ARG A 212 -11.62 -2.42 6.19
N MET A 213 -12.65 -2.54 7.04
CA MET A 213 -13.57 -3.67 7.02
C MET A 213 -14.42 -3.70 5.75
N LEU A 214 -14.91 -2.56 5.27
CA LEU A 214 -15.68 -2.47 4.02
C LEU A 214 -14.81 -2.88 2.82
N VAL A 215 -13.58 -2.35 2.73
CA VAL A 215 -12.63 -2.76 1.68
C VAL A 215 -12.34 -4.26 1.75
N ALA A 216 -12.09 -4.80 2.94
CA ALA A 216 -11.80 -6.23 3.11
C ALA A 216 -13.00 -7.13 2.77
N LYS A 217 -14.22 -6.77 3.20
CA LYS A 217 -15.46 -7.49 2.84
C LYS A 217 -15.69 -7.46 1.33
N SER A 218 -15.53 -6.29 0.69
CA SER A 218 -15.65 -6.16 -0.77
C SER A 218 -14.59 -7.00 -1.49
N ALA A 219 -13.34 -7.02 -1.03
CA ALA A 219 -12.28 -7.85 -1.60
C ALA A 219 -12.62 -9.34 -1.53
N VAL A 220 -13.13 -9.83 -0.39
CA VAL A 220 -13.57 -11.23 -0.23
C VAL A 220 -14.72 -11.55 -1.19
N MET A 221 -15.73 -10.67 -1.27
CA MET A 221 -16.84 -10.83 -2.22
C MET A 221 -16.36 -10.89 -3.66
N ILE A 222 -15.45 -9.99 -4.05
CA ILE A 222 -14.85 -9.95 -5.38
C ILE A 222 -14.15 -11.28 -5.68
N THR A 223 -13.30 -11.77 -4.79
CA THR A 223 -12.56 -13.03 -5.03
C THR A 223 -13.47 -14.24 -5.21
N VAL A 224 -14.52 -14.35 -4.41
CA VAL A 224 -15.46 -15.48 -4.49
C VAL A 224 -16.32 -15.37 -5.75
N ALA A 225 -16.77 -14.16 -6.09
CA ALA A 225 -17.55 -13.91 -7.30
C ALA A 225 -16.73 -14.11 -8.58
N ASP A 226 -15.49 -13.67 -8.62
CA ASP A 226 -14.56 -13.84 -9.74
C ASP A 226 -14.39 -15.33 -10.06
N ASP A 227 -14.04 -16.16 -9.07
CA ASP A 227 -13.90 -17.61 -9.24
C ASP A 227 -15.24 -18.28 -9.69
N PHE A 228 -16.40 -17.76 -9.21
CA PHE A 228 -17.71 -18.23 -9.69
C PHE A 228 -17.93 -17.94 -11.17
N PHE A 229 -17.53 -16.77 -11.67
CA PHE A 229 -17.69 -16.41 -13.09
C PHE A 229 -16.64 -17.07 -14.00
N ASP A 230 -15.45 -17.32 -13.47
CA ASP A 230 -14.30 -17.78 -14.25
C ASP A 230 -14.22 -19.30 -14.40
N ALA A 231 -14.66 -20.07 -13.40
CA ALA A 231 -14.43 -21.52 -13.37
C ALA A 231 -15.67 -22.35 -13.00
N GLU A 232 -16.50 -21.88 -12.07
CA GLU A 232 -17.46 -22.75 -11.39
C GLU A 232 -18.89 -22.63 -11.92
N GLY A 233 -19.34 -21.42 -12.21
CA GLY A 233 -20.70 -21.15 -12.66
C GLY A 233 -20.92 -21.57 -14.11
N SER A 234 -21.97 -22.35 -14.36
CA SER A 234 -22.38 -22.61 -15.74
C SER A 234 -22.85 -21.31 -16.41
N PHE A 235 -22.69 -21.21 -17.73
CA PHE A 235 -23.12 -20.01 -18.45
C PHE A 235 -24.60 -19.66 -18.21
N LYS A 236 -25.46 -20.66 -17.98
CA LYS A 236 -26.86 -20.42 -17.60
C LYS A 236 -26.96 -19.77 -16.22
N GLU A 237 -26.29 -20.33 -15.22
CA GLU A 237 -26.25 -19.77 -13.85
C GLU A 237 -25.69 -18.35 -13.83
N LEU A 238 -24.65 -18.06 -14.62
CA LEU A 238 -24.10 -16.71 -14.73
C LEU A 238 -25.12 -15.71 -15.30
N ASN A 239 -25.91 -16.11 -16.31
CA ASN A 239 -26.97 -15.24 -16.84
C ASN A 239 -28.13 -15.07 -15.84
N ASP A 240 -28.52 -16.14 -15.15
CA ASP A 240 -29.57 -16.08 -14.12
C ASP A 240 -29.15 -15.18 -12.96
N PHE A 241 -27.88 -15.28 -12.54
CA PHE A 241 -27.23 -14.39 -11.56
C PHE A 241 -27.19 -12.94 -12.04
N MET A 242 -26.75 -12.68 -13.28
CA MET A 242 -26.74 -11.33 -13.83
C MET A 242 -28.12 -10.70 -13.89
N ASN A 243 -29.15 -11.47 -14.24
CA ASN A 243 -30.53 -11.01 -14.21
C ASN A 243 -30.98 -10.70 -12.77
N ALA A 244 -30.45 -11.40 -11.77
CA ALA A 244 -30.71 -11.15 -10.35
C ALA A 244 -30.10 -9.86 -9.84
N VAL A 245 -28.83 -9.62 -10.17
CA VAL A 245 -28.15 -8.36 -9.84
C VAL A 245 -28.84 -7.19 -10.53
N ARG A 246 -29.22 -7.31 -11.81
CA ARG A 246 -29.92 -6.23 -12.54
C ARG A 246 -31.24 -5.82 -11.88
N ARG A 247 -32.03 -6.78 -11.41
CA ARG A 247 -33.32 -6.52 -10.73
C ARG A 247 -33.17 -6.28 -9.23
N TRP A 248 -31.96 -6.52 -8.70
CA TRP A 248 -31.63 -6.58 -7.28
C TRP A 248 -32.61 -7.44 -6.45
N ASP A 249 -32.85 -8.68 -6.89
CA ASP A 249 -33.70 -9.67 -6.21
C ASP A 249 -33.17 -11.09 -6.43
N SER A 250 -33.01 -11.89 -5.36
CA SER A 250 -32.50 -13.27 -5.41
C SER A 250 -33.44 -14.28 -6.08
N LYS A 251 -34.69 -13.91 -6.41
CA LYS A 251 -35.71 -14.83 -6.91
C LYS A 251 -35.29 -15.62 -8.16
N GLY A 252 -35.23 -16.94 -8.04
CA GLY A 252 -34.82 -17.82 -9.14
C GLY A 252 -33.34 -18.17 -9.15
N LEU A 253 -32.56 -17.67 -8.20
CA LEU A 253 -31.21 -18.19 -7.93
C LEU A 253 -31.27 -19.45 -7.07
N SER A 254 -30.34 -20.36 -7.33
CA SER A 254 -30.07 -21.54 -6.51
C SER A 254 -28.58 -21.59 -6.13
N SER A 255 -28.22 -22.58 -5.32
CA SER A 255 -26.83 -22.97 -5.04
C SER A 255 -25.95 -21.76 -4.68
N HIS A 256 -24.82 -21.60 -5.36
CA HIS A 256 -23.79 -20.62 -5.05
C HIS A 256 -24.15 -19.21 -5.46
N GLY A 257 -24.83 -19.05 -6.60
CA GLY A 257 -25.30 -17.75 -7.06
C GLY A 257 -26.22 -17.08 -6.03
N LYS A 258 -27.08 -17.87 -5.36
CA LYS A 258 -27.93 -17.34 -4.29
C LYS A 258 -27.13 -16.84 -3.09
N VAL A 259 -26.14 -17.62 -2.64
CA VAL A 259 -25.28 -17.27 -1.50
C VAL A 259 -24.47 -15.99 -1.78
N ILE A 260 -23.87 -15.88 -2.97
CA ILE A 260 -23.13 -14.67 -3.38
C ILE A 260 -24.05 -13.45 -3.40
N PHE A 261 -25.26 -13.59 -3.97
CA PHE A 261 -26.22 -12.49 -4.05
C PHE A 261 -26.68 -12.04 -2.66
N GLU A 262 -27.03 -12.96 -1.76
CA GLU A 262 -27.47 -12.61 -0.40
C GLU A 262 -26.35 -11.97 0.42
N ALA A 263 -25.11 -12.44 0.28
CA ALA A 263 -23.95 -11.81 0.92
C ALA A 263 -23.71 -10.38 0.38
N LEU A 264 -23.84 -10.21 -0.94
CA LEU A 264 -23.73 -8.91 -1.60
C LEU A 264 -24.81 -7.92 -1.16
N ASP A 265 -26.07 -8.36 -1.14
CA ASP A 265 -27.21 -7.52 -0.74
C ASP A 265 -27.06 -7.03 0.70
N ASN A 266 -26.62 -7.92 1.60
CA ASN A 266 -26.29 -7.56 2.97
C ASN A 266 -25.15 -6.53 3.06
N LEU A 267 -24.07 -6.71 2.29
CA LEU A 267 -22.94 -5.78 2.27
C LEU A 267 -23.35 -4.38 1.78
N VAL A 268 -24.13 -4.33 0.69
CA VAL A 268 -24.62 -3.07 0.11
C VAL A 268 -25.59 -2.37 1.06
N SER A 269 -26.51 -3.13 1.66
CA SER A 269 -27.48 -2.60 2.64
C SER A 269 -26.79 -2.08 3.91
N GLU A 270 -25.79 -2.81 4.44
CA GLU A 270 -24.97 -2.37 5.58
C GLU A 270 -24.24 -1.05 5.26
N ALA A 271 -23.66 -0.94 4.06
CA ALA A 271 -22.94 0.26 3.64
C ALA A 271 -23.85 1.47 3.44
N SER A 272 -24.97 1.29 2.72
CA SER A 272 -25.97 2.36 2.56
C SER A 272 -26.51 2.82 3.91
N GLY A 273 -26.93 1.88 4.77
CA GLY A 273 -27.48 2.20 6.09
C GLY A 273 -26.49 3.01 6.93
N LYS A 274 -25.22 2.59 6.97
CA LYS A 274 -24.18 3.32 7.70
C LYS A 274 -23.89 4.71 7.13
N TYR A 275 -23.98 4.88 5.81
CA TYR A 275 -23.78 6.18 5.17
C TYR A 275 -24.85 7.18 5.62
N VAL A 276 -26.11 6.75 5.66
CA VAL A 276 -27.23 7.55 6.19
C VAL A 276 -27.04 7.87 7.67
N GLU A 277 -26.63 6.89 8.49
CA GLU A 277 -26.35 7.09 9.92
C GLU A 277 -25.26 8.14 10.19
N GLN A 278 -24.29 8.28 9.29
CA GLN A 278 -23.22 9.29 9.39
C GLN A 278 -23.61 10.68 8.87
N GLY A 279 -24.89 10.89 8.51
CA GLY A 279 -25.40 12.16 8.03
C GLY A 279 -25.31 12.34 6.51
N GLY A 280 -25.18 11.25 5.76
CA GLY A 280 -25.30 11.26 4.31
C GLY A 280 -26.65 11.84 3.87
N ILE A 281 -26.63 12.84 2.97
CA ILE A 281 -27.83 13.56 2.53
C ILE A 281 -28.68 12.71 1.57
N HIS A 282 -28.02 11.88 0.76
CA HIS A 282 -28.64 11.01 -0.23
C HIS A 282 -28.26 9.56 0.05
N ASP A 283 -29.22 8.66 -0.05
CA ASP A 283 -28.94 7.23 -0.03
C ASP A 283 -28.04 6.85 -1.23
N ILE A 284 -26.99 6.09 -0.96
CA ILE A 284 -26.02 5.62 -1.96
C ILE A 284 -26.32 4.21 -2.46
N GLN A 285 -27.36 3.54 -1.94
CA GLN A 285 -27.68 2.15 -2.25
C GLN A 285 -27.70 1.88 -3.76
N SER A 286 -28.48 2.66 -4.52
CA SER A 286 -28.55 2.50 -5.99
C SER A 286 -27.19 2.62 -6.66
N SER A 287 -26.35 3.56 -6.23
CA SER A 287 -25.00 3.73 -6.80
C SER A 287 -24.10 2.55 -6.47
N LEU A 288 -24.19 1.99 -5.26
CA LEU A 288 -23.47 0.77 -4.90
C LEU A 288 -23.94 -0.42 -5.75
N GLN A 289 -25.26 -0.56 -5.96
CA GLN A 289 -25.85 -1.61 -6.80
C GLN A 289 -25.34 -1.51 -8.24
N ASP A 290 -25.27 -0.30 -8.78
CA ASP A 290 -24.77 -0.03 -10.14
C ASP A 290 -23.28 -0.39 -10.31
N LEU A 291 -22.43 -0.07 -9.33
CA LEU A 291 -21.00 -0.44 -9.30
C LEU A 291 -20.79 -1.96 -9.30
N TRP A 292 -21.56 -2.67 -8.48
CA TRP A 292 -21.50 -4.13 -8.46
C TRP A 292 -22.03 -4.70 -9.78
N TYR A 293 -23.14 -4.17 -10.30
CA TYR A 293 -23.73 -4.62 -11.54
C TYR A 293 -22.77 -4.54 -12.74
N GLU A 294 -22.06 -3.43 -12.92
CA GLU A 294 -21.08 -3.31 -14.02
C GLU A 294 -19.89 -4.26 -13.84
N THR A 295 -19.48 -4.51 -12.59
CA THR A 295 -18.40 -5.46 -12.28
C THR A 295 -18.80 -6.87 -12.73
N PHE A 296 -19.96 -7.36 -12.31
CA PHE A 296 -20.43 -8.68 -12.75
C PHE A 296 -20.69 -8.74 -14.27
N LEU A 297 -21.14 -7.64 -14.87
CA LEU A 297 -21.32 -7.56 -16.32
C LEU A 297 -19.99 -7.71 -17.07
N SER A 298 -18.91 -7.14 -16.53
CA SER A 298 -17.58 -7.27 -17.12
C SER A 298 -17.05 -8.70 -17.05
N TRP A 299 -17.26 -9.42 -15.94
CA TRP A 299 -16.93 -10.84 -15.83
C TRP A 299 -17.76 -11.71 -16.77
N LEU A 300 -19.07 -11.44 -16.91
CA LEU A 300 -19.89 -12.15 -17.91
C LEU A 300 -19.39 -11.90 -19.33
N THR A 301 -18.83 -10.72 -19.60
CA THR A 301 -18.27 -10.39 -20.91
C THR A 301 -17.00 -11.18 -21.20
N GLU A 302 -16.11 -11.33 -20.22
CA GLU A 302 -14.94 -12.20 -20.30
C GLU A 302 -15.32 -13.67 -20.52
N ALA A 303 -16.29 -14.19 -19.75
CA ALA A 303 -16.82 -15.53 -19.94
C ALA A 303 -17.39 -15.75 -21.36
N LYS A 304 -18.02 -14.72 -21.95
CA LYS A 304 -18.52 -14.77 -23.35
C LYS A 304 -17.37 -14.82 -24.37
N TRP A 305 -16.32 -14.02 -24.20
CA TRP A 305 -15.15 -14.06 -25.08
C TRP A 305 -14.48 -15.43 -25.05
N ASN A 306 -14.26 -15.97 -23.85
CA ASN A 306 -13.65 -17.29 -23.66
C ASN A 306 -14.50 -18.40 -24.28
N LYS A 307 -15.83 -18.36 -24.11
CA LYS A 307 -16.75 -19.35 -24.68
C LYS A 307 -16.82 -19.32 -26.21
N LYS A 308 -16.73 -18.13 -26.82
CA LYS A 308 -16.76 -17.97 -28.28
C LYS A 308 -15.43 -18.31 -28.95
N GLY A 309 -14.32 -18.21 -28.22
CA GLY A 309 -12.97 -18.33 -28.78
C GLY A 309 -12.57 -17.16 -29.69
N GLU A 310 -13.34 -16.07 -29.69
CA GLU A 310 -13.04 -14.86 -30.45
C GLU A 310 -12.23 -13.90 -29.58
N ALA A 311 -11.00 -13.57 -30.02
CA ALA A 311 -10.15 -12.63 -29.31
C ALA A 311 -10.73 -11.21 -29.36
N PRO A 312 -10.88 -10.51 -28.22
CA PRO A 312 -11.24 -9.09 -28.23
C PRO A 312 -10.09 -8.24 -28.79
N SER A 313 -10.40 -7.01 -29.21
CA SER A 313 -9.35 -6.01 -29.46
C SER A 313 -8.65 -5.64 -28.14
N ILE A 314 -7.40 -5.17 -28.18
CA ILE A 314 -6.70 -4.70 -26.98
C ILE A 314 -7.49 -3.57 -26.29
N ASP A 315 -8.11 -2.68 -27.06
CA ASP A 315 -8.87 -1.56 -26.51
C ASP A 315 -10.15 -2.03 -25.80
N ASP A 316 -10.88 -2.98 -26.38
CA ASP A 316 -12.07 -3.55 -25.75
C ASP A 316 -11.71 -4.40 -24.53
N TYR A 317 -10.61 -5.16 -24.62
CA TYR A 317 -10.05 -5.92 -23.51
C TYR A 317 -9.71 -5.00 -22.34
N LEU A 318 -8.96 -3.92 -22.56
CA LEU A 318 -8.57 -3.01 -21.46
C LEU A 318 -9.77 -2.26 -20.89
N LYS A 319 -10.75 -1.85 -21.71
CA LYS A 319 -11.99 -1.23 -21.22
C LYS A 319 -12.76 -2.14 -20.28
N ASN A 320 -12.92 -3.42 -20.64
CA ASN A 320 -13.56 -4.40 -19.77
C ASN A 320 -12.69 -4.77 -18.57
N GLY A 321 -11.40 -5.01 -18.80
CA GLY A 321 -10.39 -5.41 -17.82
C GLY A 321 -10.18 -4.42 -16.68
N MET A 322 -10.35 -3.12 -16.96
CA MET A 322 -10.39 -2.07 -15.95
C MET A 322 -11.59 -2.24 -15.00
N ILE A 323 -12.73 -2.69 -15.50
CA ILE A 323 -13.92 -2.92 -14.69
C ILE A 323 -13.84 -4.27 -13.98
N SER A 324 -13.39 -5.34 -14.66
CA SER A 324 -13.31 -6.70 -14.11
C SER A 324 -12.27 -6.87 -13.02
N ILE A 325 -11.24 -6.00 -12.95
CA ILE A 325 -10.34 -5.96 -11.78
C ILE A 325 -11.04 -5.44 -10.50
N ALA A 326 -12.27 -4.91 -10.61
CA ALA A 326 -13.19 -4.61 -9.51
C ALA A 326 -12.70 -3.61 -8.44
N ILE A 327 -11.61 -2.89 -8.70
CA ILE A 327 -11.02 -1.97 -7.72
C ILE A 327 -11.94 -0.79 -7.39
N HIS A 328 -12.58 -0.21 -8.41
CA HIS A 328 -13.51 0.91 -8.24
C HIS A 328 -14.67 0.55 -7.31
N THR A 329 -15.22 -0.66 -7.44
CA THR A 329 -16.28 -1.26 -6.62
C THR A 329 -15.89 -1.38 -5.15
N MET A 330 -14.60 -1.53 -4.86
CA MET A 330 -14.08 -1.61 -3.50
C MET A 330 -13.71 -0.23 -2.93
N ILE A 331 -13.01 0.59 -3.70
CA ILE A 331 -12.36 1.82 -3.19
C ILE A 331 -13.29 3.03 -3.19
N LEU A 332 -14.20 3.16 -4.17
CA LEU A 332 -15.09 4.32 -4.23
C LEU A 332 -16.12 4.31 -3.08
N PRO A 333 -16.83 3.20 -2.78
CA PRO A 333 -17.73 3.16 -1.62
C PRO A 333 -17.00 3.46 -0.32
N ALA A 334 -15.82 2.87 -0.12
CA ALA A 334 -14.98 3.13 1.05
C ALA A 334 -14.56 4.60 1.18
N SER A 335 -14.34 5.29 0.05
CA SER A 335 -13.98 6.71 0.04
C SER A 335 -15.11 7.63 0.52
N CYS A 336 -16.37 7.19 0.47
CA CYS A 336 -17.51 7.95 1.01
C CYS A 336 -17.53 8.05 2.54
N PHE A 337 -16.77 7.19 3.24
CA PHE A 337 -16.69 7.16 4.71
C PHE A 337 -15.45 7.87 5.27
N LEU A 338 -14.57 8.37 4.39
CA LEU A 338 -13.39 9.13 4.80
C LEU A 338 -13.75 10.57 5.17
N ASN A 339 -12.86 11.27 5.86
CA ASN A 339 -13.03 12.70 6.17
C ASN A 339 -11.81 13.53 5.71
N PRO A 340 -11.97 14.43 4.72
CA PRO A 340 -13.18 14.68 3.93
C PRO A 340 -13.57 13.50 3.02
N SER A 341 -14.88 13.34 2.78
CA SER A 341 -15.47 12.21 2.04
C SER A 341 -15.55 12.44 0.54
N LEU A 342 -15.64 11.34 -0.21
CA LEU A 342 -16.03 11.35 -1.62
C LEU A 342 -17.51 11.71 -1.77
N SER A 343 -17.83 12.61 -2.70
CA SER A 343 -19.21 12.90 -3.10
C SER A 343 -19.86 11.67 -3.73
N TYR A 344 -21.11 11.37 -3.37
CA TYR A 344 -21.85 10.24 -3.94
C TYR A 344 -22.00 10.32 -5.47
N GLU A 345 -21.96 11.52 -6.06
CA GLU A 345 -22.03 11.70 -7.51
C GLU A 345 -20.85 11.03 -8.23
N ASN A 346 -19.72 10.87 -7.55
CA ASN A 346 -18.52 10.21 -8.06
C ASN A 346 -18.57 8.67 -7.95
N LEU A 347 -19.68 8.11 -7.44
CA LEU A 347 -19.96 6.66 -7.48
C LEU A 347 -20.59 6.22 -8.81
N ARG A 348 -20.91 7.15 -9.72
CA ARG A 348 -21.62 6.85 -10.97
C ARG A 348 -20.73 6.07 -11.95
N PRO A 349 -21.18 4.91 -12.45
CA PRO A 349 -20.50 4.19 -13.52
C PRO A 349 -20.14 5.06 -14.73
N ALA A 350 -19.03 4.70 -15.36
CA ALA A 350 -18.42 5.39 -16.51
C ALA A 350 -17.92 6.83 -16.28
N GLN A 351 -18.25 7.48 -15.14
CA GLN A 351 -17.82 8.85 -14.81
C GLN A 351 -16.65 8.88 -13.81
N TYR A 352 -15.70 7.94 -13.97
CA TYR A 352 -14.54 7.85 -13.08
C TYR A 352 -13.52 8.95 -13.32
N GLU A 353 -13.05 9.51 -12.21
CA GLU A 353 -11.90 10.40 -12.14
C GLU A 353 -10.66 9.75 -12.76
N PRO A 354 -9.73 10.54 -13.35
CA PRO A 354 -8.51 10.02 -13.95
C PRO A 354 -7.71 9.10 -13.02
N ILE A 355 -7.58 9.47 -11.73
CA ILE A 355 -6.87 8.69 -10.72
C ILE A 355 -7.45 7.28 -10.53
N THR A 356 -8.78 7.12 -10.60
CA THR A 356 -9.44 5.83 -10.47
C THR A 356 -9.24 4.98 -11.72
N LYS A 357 -9.35 5.58 -12.92
CA LYS A 357 -9.07 4.89 -14.19
C LYS A 357 -7.61 4.41 -14.28
N LEU A 358 -6.67 5.25 -13.88
CA LEU A 358 -5.25 4.91 -13.81
C LEU A 358 -5.01 3.74 -12.86
N LEU A 359 -5.60 3.76 -11.67
CA LEU A 359 -5.51 2.67 -10.71
C LEU A 359 -6.00 1.34 -11.32
N MET A 360 -7.19 1.36 -11.95
CA MET A 360 -7.79 0.18 -12.57
C MET A 360 -6.90 -0.41 -13.67
N VAL A 361 -6.39 0.42 -14.60
CA VAL A 361 -5.58 -0.08 -15.71
C VAL A 361 -4.21 -0.59 -15.25
N ILE A 362 -3.56 0.09 -14.31
CA ILE A 362 -2.27 -0.35 -13.76
C ILE A 362 -2.43 -1.72 -13.10
N CYS A 363 -3.43 -1.87 -12.25
CA CYS A 363 -3.67 -3.12 -11.53
C CYS A 363 -4.08 -4.27 -12.46
N ARG A 364 -4.84 -3.99 -13.53
CA ARG A 364 -5.15 -4.97 -14.57
C ARG A 364 -3.88 -5.48 -15.26
N LEU A 365 -3.01 -4.57 -15.71
CA LEU A 365 -1.75 -4.95 -16.35
C LEU A 365 -0.78 -5.67 -15.40
N LEU A 366 -0.73 -5.26 -14.12
CA LEU A 366 0.05 -5.95 -13.09
C LEU A 366 -0.41 -7.41 -12.93
N ASN A 367 -1.72 -7.64 -12.89
CA ASN A 367 -2.29 -8.98 -12.84
C ASN A 367 -1.88 -9.78 -14.08
N ASP A 368 -2.19 -9.28 -15.28
CA ASP A 368 -1.91 -9.98 -16.55
C ASP A 368 -0.44 -10.40 -16.68
N ILE A 369 0.51 -9.51 -16.36
CA ILE A 369 1.95 -9.82 -16.44
C ILE A 369 2.35 -10.95 -15.50
N GLN A 370 1.69 -11.06 -14.35
CA GLN A 370 2.03 -12.06 -13.35
C GLN A 370 1.30 -13.39 -13.61
N THR A 371 0.07 -13.36 -14.14
CA THR A 371 -0.81 -14.53 -14.27
C THR A 371 -0.88 -15.12 -15.68
N TYR A 372 -0.28 -14.46 -16.68
CA TYR A 372 -0.43 -14.85 -18.10
C TYR A 372 -0.16 -16.33 -18.39
N LYS A 373 0.81 -16.97 -17.72
CA LYS A 373 1.15 -18.39 -17.99
C LYS A 373 -0.04 -19.29 -17.68
N ARG A 374 -0.58 -19.14 -16.46
CA ARG A 374 -1.76 -19.86 -15.99
C ARG A 374 -2.96 -19.56 -16.88
N GLU A 375 -3.21 -18.29 -17.18
CA GLU A 375 -4.35 -17.89 -18.01
C GLU A 375 -4.25 -18.42 -19.45
N THR A 376 -3.04 -18.47 -20.01
CA THR A 376 -2.82 -19.04 -21.35
C THR A 376 -3.11 -20.55 -21.36
N GLU A 377 -2.71 -21.27 -20.31
CA GLU A 377 -3.03 -22.69 -20.14
C GLU A 377 -4.54 -22.93 -19.97
N GLU A 378 -5.25 -22.01 -19.30
CA GLU A 378 -6.70 -22.00 -19.16
C GLU A 378 -7.44 -21.53 -20.44
N GLY A 379 -6.70 -21.08 -21.47
CA GLY A 379 -7.27 -20.56 -22.72
C GLY A 379 -7.94 -19.18 -22.58
N LYS A 380 -7.59 -18.43 -21.54
CA LYS A 380 -8.13 -17.09 -21.26
C LYS A 380 -7.33 -15.99 -21.96
N TRP A 381 -8.03 -14.93 -22.35
CA TRP A 381 -7.42 -13.74 -22.94
C TRP A 381 -6.76 -12.85 -21.87
N ASN A 382 -5.54 -12.43 -22.14
CA ASN A 382 -4.81 -11.43 -21.35
C ASN A 382 -4.10 -10.42 -22.26
N PHE A 383 -3.69 -9.28 -21.72
CA PHE A 383 -3.01 -8.24 -22.49
C PHE A 383 -1.80 -8.76 -23.26
N LEU A 384 -0.98 -9.63 -22.65
CA LEU A 384 0.25 -10.13 -23.27
C LEU A 384 -0.04 -10.98 -24.51
N GLY A 385 -1.01 -11.90 -24.41
CA GLY A 385 -1.43 -12.74 -25.53
C GLY A 385 -2.02 -11.92 -26.68
N LEU A 386 -2.88 -10.94 -26.37
CA LEU A 386 -3.47 -10.06 -27.38
C LEU A 386 -2.40 -9.19 -28.06
N ASN A 387 -1.41 -8.73 -27.31
CA ASN A 387 -0.31 -7.94 -27.84
C ASN A 387 0.60 -8.76 -28.78
N LEU A 388 0.84 -10.04 -28.48
CA LEU A 388 1.55 -10.96 -29.39
C LEU A 388 0.77 -11.19 -30.69
N MET A 389 -0.56 -11.27 -30.62
CA MET A 389 -1.40 -11.40 -31.82
C MET A 389 -1.36 -10.14 -32.69
N LYS A 390 -1.33 -8.96 -32.06
CA LYS A 390 -1.25 -7.67 -32.78
C LYS A 390 0.13 -7.41 -33.39
N ASN A 391 1.19 -7.93 -32.78
CA ASN A 391 2.58 -7.68 -33.17
C ASN A 391 3.31 -9.01 -33.48
N PRO A 392 3.24 -9.53 -34.72
CA PRO A 392 3.79 -10.85 -35.06
C PRO A 392 5.31 -11.00 -34.86
N ASN A 393 6.05 -9.89 -34.75
CA ASN A 393 7.50 -9.89 -34.51
C ASN A 393 7.87 -9.95 -33.02
N PHE A 394 6.90 -9.84 -32.11
CA PHE A 394 7.18 -9.83 -30.67
C PHE A 394 7.37 -11.25 -30.12
N GLY A 395 8.41 -11.41 -29.31
CA GLY A 395 8.48 -12.49 -28.34
C GLY A 395 7.71 -12.16 -27.05
N MET A 396 7.54 -13.15 -26.18
CA MET A 396 6.87 -12.97 -24.88
C MET A 396 7.54 -11.88 -24.04
N GLU A 397 8.88 -11.82 -24.04
CA GLU A 397 9.64 -10.81 -23.31
C GLU A 397 9.39 -9.39 -23.84
N ASP A 398 9.21 -9.22 -25.15
CA ASP A 398 8.87 -7.92 -25.74
C ASP A 398 7.47 -7.47 -25.29
N SER A 399 6.53 -8.42 -25.23
CA SER A 399 5.17 -8.15 -24.73
C SER A 399 5.17 -7.77 -23.25
N ILE A 400 5.94 -8.48 -22.43
CA ILE A 400 6.13 -8.17 -21.00
C ILE A 400 6.79 -6.79 -20.84
N ALA A 401 7.81 -6.49 -21.64
CA ALA A 401 8.51 -5.21 -21.60
C ALA A 401 7.56 -4.04 -21.93
N LEU A 402 6.74 -4.18 -22.97
CA LEU A 402 5.72 -3.19 -23.31
C LEU A 402 4.70 -3.00 -22.17
N GLY A 403 4.20 -4.10 -21.58
CA GLY A 403 3.28 -4.03 -20.45
C GLY A 403 3.89 -3.29 -19.25
N ARG A 404 5.17 -3.54 -18.94
CA ARG A 404 5.90 -2.85 -17.87
C ARG A 404 6.12 -1.37 -18.17
N GLU A 405 6.44 -1.02 -19.41
CA GLU A 405 6.58 0.38 -19.85
C GLU A 405 5.27 1.15 -19.64
N ILE A 406 4.15 0.57 -20.07
CA ILE A 406 2.82 1.17 -19.86
C ILE A 406 2.53 1.33 -18.35
N ILE A 407 2.81 0.31 -17.54
CA ILE A 407 2.64 0.40 -16.08
C ILE A 407 3.49 1.53 -15.49
N ASP A 408 4.76 1.64 -15.88
CA ASP A 408 5.69 2.63 -15.36
C ASP A 408 5.23 4.06 -15.71
N GLU A 409 4.81 4.30 -16.96
CA GLU A 409 4.27 5.60 -17.38
C GLU A 409 2.98 5.96 -16.64
N ARG A 410 2.02 5.05 -16.58
CA ARG A 410 0.73 5.28 -15.90
C ARG A 410 0.90 5.45 -14.40
N THR A 411 1.87 4.75 -13.80
CA THR A 411 2.20 4.89 -12.38
C THR A 411 2.74 6.28 -12.07
N LYS A 412 3.62 6.84 -12.92
CA LYS A 412 4.11 8.22 -12.76
C LYS A 412 2.96 9.23 -12.78
N GLU A 413 2.04 9.07 -13.73
CA GLU A 413 0.82 9.89 -13.85
C GLU A 413 -0.06 9.75 -12.61
N PHE A 414 -0.31 8.52 -12.15
CA PHE A 414 -1.09 8.22 -10.96
C PHE A 414 -0.49 8.87 -9.70
N ILE A 415 0.81 8.72 -9.49
CA ILE A 415 1.50 9.29 -8.31
C ILE A 415 1.47 10.81 -8.34
N GLN A 416 1.52 11.43 -9.51
CA GLN A 416 1.32 12.87 -9.65
C GLN A 416 -0.08 13.30 -9.21
N HIS A 417 -1.15 12.61 -9.63
CA HIS A 417 -2.52 12.90 -9.16
C HIS A 417 -2.66 12.71 -7.64
N VAL A 418 -2.06 11.66 -7.08
CA VAL A 418 -2.09 11.39 -5.64
C VAL A 418 -1.42 12.50 -4.85
N LEU A 419 -0.17 12.83 -5.19
CA LEU A 419 0.68 13.68 -4.36
C LEU A 419 0.45 15.16 -4.61
N VAL A 420 0.32 15.61 -5.86
CA VAL A 420 0.23 17.05 -6.16
C VAL A 420 -1.16 17.60 -5.82
N ASN A 421 -1.19 18.70 -5.08
CA ASN A 421 -2.42 19.40 -4.75
C ASN A 421 -3.03 20.03 -6.03
N GLY A 422 -4.34 19.84 -6.23
CA GLY A 422 -5.09 20.43 -7.36
C GLY A 422 -5.02 19.65 -8.69
N GLN A 423 -4.34 18.49 -8.74
CA GLN A 423 -4.34 17.62 -9.93
C GLN A 423 -5.52 16.64 -9.98
N SER A 424 -6.29 16.50 -8.90
CA SER A 424 -7.48 15.66 -8.84
C SER A 424 -8.47 16.31 -7.89
N ASP A 425 -9.75 16.18 -8.21
CA ASP A 425 -10.85 16.70 -7.40
C ASP A 425 -11.13 15.84 -6.16
N LEU A 426 -10.48 14.68 -6.06
CA LEU A 426 -10.60 13.79 -4.91
C LEU A 426 -9.94 14.37 -3.65
N PRO A 427 -10.61 14.29 -2.49
CA PRO A 427 -9.99 14.63 -1.21
C PRO A 427 -8.71 13.84 -0.93
N LYS A 428 -7.76 14.46 -0.22
CA LYS A 428 -6.46 13.84 0.11
C LYS A 428 -6.58 12.44 0.74
N PRO A 429 -7.49 12.17 1.71
CA PRO A 429 -7.68 10.83 2.24
C PRO A 429 -8.11 9.81 1.17
N CYS A 430 -9.00 10.20 0.25
CA CYS A 430 -9.45 9.34 -0.84
C CYS A 430 -8.30 9.00 -1.79
N LYS A 431 -7.46 9.98 -2.13
CA LYS A 431 -6.25 9.77 -2.95
C LYS A 431 -5.25 8.82 -2.28
N LEU A 432 -5.11 8.91 -0.96
CA LEU A 432 -4.22 8.02 -0.20
C LEU A 432 -4.80 6.61 -0.06
N LEU A 433 -6.13 6.45 -0.02
CA LEU A 433 -6.76 5.13 -0.13
C LEU A 433 -6.51 4.50 -1.52
N HIS A 434 -6.57 5.28 -2.59
CA HIS A 434 -6.19 4.81 -3.94
C HIS A 434 -4.73 4.37 -3.98
N LEU A 435 -3.80 5.17 -3.41
CA LEU A 435 -2.39 4.79 -3.32
C LEU A 435 -2.20 3.50 -2.50
N THR A 436 -2.92 3.36 -1.39
CA THR A 436 -2.89 2.15 -0.56
C THR A 436 -3.31 0.93 -1.37
N CYS A 437 -4.36 1.05 -2.19
CA CYS A 437 -4.81 -0.01 -3.08
C CYS A 437 -3.74 -0.36 -4.13
N LEU A 438 -3.14 0.64 -4.79
CA LEU A 438 -2.06 0.39 -5.74
C LEU A 438 -0.89 -0.36 -5.08
N LYS A 439 -0.54 0.02 -3.85
CA LYS A 439 0.53 -0.65 -3.10
C LYS A 439 0.23 -2.12 -2.83
N VAL A 440 -1.01 -2.44 -2.48
CA VAL A 440 -1.48 -3.82 -2.31
C VAL A 440 -1.33 -4.64 -3.59
N PHE A 441 -1.70 -4.07 -4.74
CA PHE A 441 -1.55 -4.76 -6.02
C PHE A 441 -0.09 -4.98 -6.40
N HIS A 442 0.78 -4.00 -6.18
CA HIS A 442 2.21 -4.21 -6.33
C HIS A 442 2.76 -5.26 -5.36
N LEU A 443 2.26 -5.35 -4.12
CA LEU A 443 2.66 -6.42 -3.21
C LEU A 443 2.33 -7.81 -3.79
N PHE A 444 1.08 -8.01 -4.24
CA PHE A 444 0.62 -9.32 -4.73
C PHE A 444 1.21 -9.73 -6.07
N TYR A 445 1.41 -8.79 -6.98
CA TYR A 445 1.89 -9.04 -8.35
C TYR A 445 3.36 -8.67 -8.57
N ASN A 446 4.11 -8.44 -7.50
CA ASN A 446 5.56 -8.37 -7.60
C ASN A 446 6.12 -9.79 -7.78
N SER A 447 6.89 -10.01 -8.85
CA SER A 447 7.45 -11.32 -9.25
C SER A 447 8.32 -12.01 -8.19
N ARG A 448 8.71 -11.30 -7.14
CA ARG A 448 9.46 -11.82 -5.98
C ARG A 448 8.59 -12.19 -4.78
N ASN A 449 7.34 -11.75 -4.77
CA ASN A 449 6.36 -11.93 -3.69
C ASN A 449 5.17 -12.75 -4.16
N ALA A 450 5.31 -13.49 -5.28
CA ALA A 450 4.20 -14.12 -5.98
C ALA A 450 3.19 -14.64 -4.97
N PHE A 451 1.95 -14.22 -5.15
CA PHE A 451 0.75 -14.65 -4.42
C PHE A 451 0.70 -16.18 -4.17
N ASP A 452 1.50 -16.96 -4.93
CA ASP A 452 1.68 -18.41 -4.87
C ASP A 452 2.88 -18.92 -4.01
N SER A 453 3.79 -18.04 -3.56
CA SER A 453 4.85 -18.39 -2.61
C SER A 453 4.31 -18.38 -1.18
N ASN A 454 3.57 -19.45 -0.85
CA ASN A 454 2.80 -19.56 0.39
C ASN A 454 3.58 -19.25 1.68
N THR A 455 4.90 -19.38 1.71
CA THR A 455 5.70 -19.21 2.94
C THR A 455 5.97 -17.76 3.33
N GLN A 456 6.28 -16.86 2.39
CA GLN A 456 6.74 -15.51 2.72
C GLN A 456 5.58 -14.60 3.15
N LEU A 457 4.45 -14.67 2.44
CA LEU A 457 3.26 -13.89 2.78
C LEU A 457 2.66 -14.32 4.12
N LEU A 458 2.73 -15.61 4.46
CA LEU A 458 2.33 -16.10 5.78
C LEU A 458 3.24 -15.58 6.91
N GLU A 459 4.55 -15.49 6.69
CA GLU A 459 5.46 -14.90 7.68
C GLU A 459 5.12 -13.43 7.93
N ASP A 460 4.85 -12.68 6.86
CA ASP A 460 4.49 -11.28 6.90
C ASP A 460 3.12 -11.03 7.57
N ILE A 461 2.11 -11.86 7.27
CA ILE A 461 0.81 -11.87 7.98
C ILE A 461 1.03 -12.11 9.48
N ASN A 462 1.85 -13.11 9.83
CA ASN A 462 2.15 -13.42 11.22
C ASN A 462 2.83 -12.24 11.93
N LYS A 463 3.82 -11.61 11.30
CA LYS A 463 4.48 -10.41 11.85
C LYS A 463 3.52 -9.24 12.00
N ALA A 464 2.65 -9.01 11.03
CA ALA A 464 1.72 -7.87 11.06
C ALA A 464 0.64 -8.01 12.13
N ILE A 465 0.04 -9.21 12.27
CA ILE A 465 -1.20 -9.40 13.03
C ILE A 465 -0.99 -10.14 14.37
N TYR A 466 -0.06 -11.09 14.43
CA TYR A 466 -0.03 -12.06 15.54
C TYR A 466 1.22 -11.99 16.42
N LEU A 467 2.40 -11.84 15.82
CA LEU A 467 3.67 -11.89 16.54
C LEU A 467 3.92 -10.54 17.21
N PRO A 468 4.21 -10.50 18.52
CA PRO A 468 4.59 -9.26 19.19
C PRO A 468 5.95 -8.76 18.66
N LEU A 469 6.25 -7.48 18.89
CA LEU A 469 7.56 -6.90 18.61
C LEU A 469 8.67 -7.67 19.34
N ARG A 470 9.82 -7.87 18.69
CA ARG A 470 11.00 -8.47 19.32
C ARG A 470 11.60 -7.51 20.36
N ARG A 471 11.27 -7.70 21.64
CA ARG A 471 11.85 -6.92 22.75
C ARG A 471 13.17 -7.52 23.22
N ASN A 472 14.20 -6.70 23.37
CA ASN A 472 15.44 -7.06 24.04
C ASN A 472 15.21 -7.05 25.56
N THR A 473 15.25 -8.21 26.21
CA THR A 473 15.10 -8.34 27.68
C THR A 473 16.30 -7.79 28.48
N LYS A 474 17.31 -7.22 27.81
CA LYS A 474 18.37 -6.45 28.47
C LYS A 474 17.85 -5.07 28.84
N THR A 475 17.14 -5.01 29.96
CA THR A 475 16.84 -3.76 30.68
C THR A 475 18.15 -3.10 31.06
N THR A 476 18.68 -2.23 30.21
CA THR A 476 19.61 -1.19 30.67
C THR A 476 18.77 -0.28 31.54
N LYS A 477 18.82 -0.47 32.86
CA LYS A 477 18.43 0.56 33.83
C LYS A 477 19.28 1.79 33.50
N ILE A 478 18.74 2.72 32.71
CA ILE A 478 19.34 4.03 32.54
C ILE A 478 19.17 4.70 33.90
N ASP A 479 20.27 4.80 34.64
CA ASP A 479 20.32 5.54 35.89
C ASP A 479 20.22 7.05 35.57
N LEU A 480 18.99 7.56 35.64
CA LEU A 480 18.67 8.98 35.42
C LEU A 480 19.31 9.91 36.47
N SER A 481 19.96 9.38 37.51
CA SER A 481 20.66 10.19 38.51
C SER A 481 21.90 10.92 37.96
N GLN A 482 22.45 10.48 36.82
CA GLN A 482 23.64 11.12 36.22
C GLN A 482 23.33 12.30 35.29
N LEU A 483 22.06 12.57 34.97
CA LEU A 483 21.65 13.67 34.09
C LEU A 483 21.47 15.03 34.80
N ARG A 484 21.68 15.11 36.13
CA ARG A 484 21.60 16.37 36.89
C ARG A 484 22.98 16.96 37.16
N SER A 485 23.65 17.46 36.13
CA SER A 485 24.62 18.55 36.31
C SER A 485 24.79 19.35 35.02
N MET A 486 23.79 20.20 34.70
CA MET A 486 24.06 21.31 33.81
C MET A 486 24.82 22.41 34.57
N PRO A 487 25.93 22.94 34.06
CA PRO A 487 26.54 24.14 34.63
C PRO A 487 25.58 25.32 34.42
N LYS A 488 25.34 26.10 35.48
CA LYS A 488 24.59 27.36 35.39
C LYS A 488 25.27 28.27 34.36
N MET A 489 24.62 28.55 33.24
CA MET A 489 25.05 29.60 32.30
C MET A 489 24.96 30.95 33.02
N LYS A 490 26.09 31.65 33.11
CA LYS A 490 26.12 33.07 33.51
C LYS A 490 25.50 33.90 32.40
N ASP A 491 24.59 34.80 32.80
CA ASP A 491 24.01 35.85 31.96
C ASP A 491 25.09 36.56 31.12
N LYS A 492 24.99 36.40 29.81
CA LYS A 492 25.51 37.38 28.84
C LYS A 492 24.46 37.60 27.77
N SER A 493 23.98 38.83 27.71
CA SER A 493 23.01 39.40 26.78
C SER A 493 23.22 38.94 25.33
N ILE A 494 22.23 38.21 24.79
CA ILE A 494 22.15 37.91 23.36
C ILE A 494 21.28 39.00 22.71
N GLN A 495 21.90 39.81 21.85
CA GLN A 495 21.19 40.68 20.92
C GLN A 495 20.44 39.79 19.91
N ARG A 496 19.11 39.99 19.80
CA ARG A 496 18.25 39.29 18.84
C ARG A 496 18.43 39.90 17.43
N PRO A 497 18.70 39.12 16.37
CA PRO A 497 18.46 39.59 15.02
C PRO A 497 16.95 39.62 14.75
N ARG A 498 16.42 40.76 14.31
CA ARG A 498 15.04 40.90 13.84
C ARG A 498 14.90 40.21 12.48
N PHE A 499 14.14 39.12 12.42
CA PHE A 499 13.53 38.65 11.17
C PHE A 499 12.08 39.12 11.16
N ASN A 500 11.80 40.16 10.37
CA ASN A 500 10.44 40.51 9.97
C ASN A 500 10.00 39.49 8.94
N TRP A 501 8.89 38.76 9.19
CA TRP A 501 7.92 38.31 8.18
C TRP A 501 6.57 38.21 8.90
N SER A 502 5.59 38.98 8.44
CA SER A 502 4.25 39.06 9.01
C SER A 502 3.33 38.03 8.39
N PHE A 503 2.97 36.98 9.13
CA PHE A 503 1.81 36.14 8.83
C PHE A 503 0.63 36.59 9.70
N LYS A 504 -0.42 37.15 9.07
CA LYS A 504 -1.70 37.39 9.73
C LYS A 504 -2.45 36.07 9.84
N HIS A 505 -2.52 35.50 11.05
CA HIS A 505 -3.48 34.44 11.39
C HIS A 505 -4.67 35.05 12.13
N ASN A 506 -5.86 34.99 11.52
CA ASN A 506 -7.13 35.10 12.24
C ASN A 506 -7.68 33.68 12.46
N ARG A 507 -7.68 33.20 13.70
CA ARG A 507 -8.60 32.16 14.18
C ARG A 507 -8.92 32.41 15.65
N SER A 508 -10.20 32.61 15.93
CA SER A 508 -10.79 32.42 17.26
C SER A 508 -11.35 31.00 17.34
N PHE A 509 -10.89 30.19 18.30
CA PHE A 509 -11.60 28.97 18.71
C PHE A 509 -11.57 28.86 20.24
N CYS A 510 -12.76 28.76 20.81
CA CYS A 510 -13.03 28.51 22.22
C CYS A 510 -12.59 27.10 22.62
N VAL A 511 -12.05 26.99 23.83
CA VAL A 511 -11.72 25.73 24.51
C VAL A 511 -12.93 25.26 25.32
N HIS A 512 -13.37 24.02 25.12
CA HIS A 512 -14.20 23.31 26.08
C HIS A 512 -13.51 22.04 26.55
N GLN A 513 -13.38 21.95 27.88
CA GLN A 513 -12.79 20.85 28.64
C GLN A 513 -13.65 19.59 28.50
N VAL A 514 -13.01 18.45 28.26
CA VAL A 514 -13.64 17.12 28.40
C VAL A 514 -13.11 16.45 29.67
N ILE A 515 -14.07 16.07 30.51
CA ILE A 515 -13.94 15.41 31.80
C ILE A 515 -13.63 13.92 31.59
N SER A 516 -12.65 13.38 32.32
CA SER A 516 -12.34 11.93 32.37
C SER A 516 -13.27 11.18 33.34
N PRO A 517 -13.57 9.89 33.07
CA PRO A 517 -13.62 8.88 34.14
C PRO A 517 -13.15 7.47 33.65
N PRO A 518 -13.21 6.38 34.46
CA PRO A 518 -12.10 5.90 35.28
C PRO A 518 -11.62 4.47 34.95
N ALA A 519 -10.47 4.11 35.50
CA ALA A 519 -9.82 2.80 35.41
C ALA A 519 -10.63 1.63 36.00
N LEU A 520 -10.58 0.46 35.36
CA LEU A 520 -10.98 -0.82 35.95
C LEU A 520 -10.02 -1.96 35.60
N ARG A 521 -9.91 -2.88 36.56
CA ARG A 521 -8.84 -3.83 36.87
C ARG A 521 -8.83 -5.11 36.00
N ASN A 522 -7.62 -5.66 35.93
CA ASN A 522 -7.19 -6.99 35.44
C ASN A 522 -8.12 -8.18 35.72
N GLY A 523 -8.16 -9.09 34.73
CA GLY A 523 -8.50 -10.50 34.89
C GLY A 523 -7.91 -11.32 33.73
N TYR A 524 -6.63 -11.69 33.81
CA TYR A 524 -5.98 -12.58 32.84
C TYR A 524 -6.30 -14.04 33.17
N GLY A 525 -7.09 -14.69 32.31
CA GLY A 525 -7.16 -16.15 32.20
C GLY A 525 -6.46 -16.59 30.92
N ILE A 526 -5.27 -17.17 31.05
CA ILE A 526 -4.51 -17.75 29.94
C ILE A 526 -5.10 -19.12 29.63
N ILE A 527 -5.79 -19.26 28.50
CA ILE A 527 -6.13 -20.56 27.92
C ILE A 527 -5.27 -20.74 26.67
N SER A 528 -4.26 -21.60 26.77
CA SER A 528 -3.40 -22.00 25.67
C SER A 528 -4.16 -22.93 24.73
N PHE A 529 -4.33 -22.53 23.46
CA PHE A 529 -4.69 -23.45 22.39
C PHE A 529 -3.48 -23.72 21.51
N ASN A 530 -3.17 -25.00 21.37
CA ASN A 530 -2.06 -25.57 20.62
C ASN A 530 -2.45 -25.61 19.12
N PRO A 531 -1.79 -24.90 18.19
CA PRO A 531 -2.13 -24.98 16.78
C PRO A 531 -1.61 -26.29 16.19
N LYS A 532 -2.50 -27.24 15.94
CA LYS A 532 -2.19 -28.40 15.08
C LYS A 532 -2.07 -27.91 13.63
N ALA A 533 -1.01 -28.39 12.99
CA ALA A 533 -0.62 -28.12 11.61
C ALA A 533 -1.75 -28.38 10.61
N LEU A 534 -1.99 -27.40 9.74
CA LEU A 534 -2.71 -27.60 8.47
C LEU A 534 -1.67 -27.92 7.40
N ILE A 535 -1.81 -29.12 6.84
CA ILE A 535 -1.05 -29.66 5.71
C ILE A 535 -1.60 -29.03 4.41
N PRO A 536 -0.77 -28.77 3.39
CA PRO A 536 -1.16 -28.02 2.20
C PRO A 536 -1.89 -28.88 1.18
N GLY A 537 -2.92 -28.32 0.55
CA GLY A 537 -3.59 -28.90 -0.61
C GLY A 537 -4.48 -27.88 -1.30
N PHE A 538 -4.15 -27.60 -2.56
CA PHE A 538 -4.93 -26.88 -3.58
C PHE A 538 -4.88 -25.34 -3.56
N ILE A 539 -3.87 -24.85 -4.30
CA ILE A 539 -3.83 -23.78 -5.32
C ILE A 539 -4.78 -22.58 -5.10
#